data_AF-A0A970HYB6-F1
#
_entry.id   AF-A0A970HYB6-F1
#
_cell.length_a   1.000
_cell.length_b   1.000
_cell.length_c   1.000
_cell.angle_alpha   90.00
_cell.angle_beta   90.00
_cell.angle_gamma   90.00
#
_symmetry.space_group_name_H-M   'P 1'
#
loop_
_entity.id
_entity.type
_entity.pdbx_description
1 polymer ?
#
loop_
_entity_poly.entity_id
_entity_poly.type
_entity_poly.pdbx_seq_one_letter_code
_entity_poly.pdbx_strand_id
1 'polypeptide(L)'
;VLPRSIATREAFMNAMALDIAMGGSTNTVLHLLAIAREAEVDFTMKDIDELSRRIPNICKVAPSSSYHVQDVNRAGGIMAIMGELDRSRLIDTSVKRIDYPSLRQALDDWDITGGSVIPEADELFRSAPSMIRNIKLGSYEGMYKSLDSDREKGCIRSVPNAYSTDGGLAVLYGNIAEDGCLVKTAGVDSELLKFRGPAIVFESQEDAVEGILNGTVKAGDAVVIRYEGPKGGPGMQEMLYPTSFLKSRGLGRECALLTDGRFSGGTSGLSVGHASPEAAAGGAIAVIENGDMIMIDIPGRTINVDLPEKEIESRLNNECSRKDAAFMPRDRNRQISAALKAYASTVSSADKGAVRIV
;
A
#
# COMPACT_ATOMS: atom_id res chain seq x y z
N VAL A 1 -9.84 -3.28 -29.65
CA VAL A 1 -10.26 -3.17 -28.24
C VAL A 1 -9.71 -1.85 -27.71
N LEU A 2 -10.53 -1.02 -27.05
CA LEU A 2 -10.10 0.30 -26.52
C LEU A 2 -9.90 0.22 -24.99
N PRO A 3 -9.07 1.08 -24.36
CA PRO A 3 -8.79 1.00 -22.93
C PRO A 3 -10.04 0.97 -22.04
N ARG A 4 -11.00 1.89 -22.24
CA ARG A 4 -12.26 1.94 -21.46
C ARG A 4 -13.20 0.75 -21.70
N SER A 5 -12.99 -0.03 -22.77
CA SER A 5 -13.73 -1.28 -22.98
C SER A 5 -13.20 -2.46 -22.13
N ILE A 6 -12.03 -2.29 -21.51
CA ILE A 6 -11.40 -3.24 -20.59
C ILE A 6 -11.47 -2.71 -19.14
N ALA A 7 -11.12 -1.43 -18.94
CA ALA A 7 -11.11 -0.73 -17.65
C ALA A 7 -12.52 -0.46 -17.14
N THR A 8 -13.23 -1.54 -16.79
CA THR A 8 -14.57 -1.58 -16.20
C THR A 8 -14.45 -1.67 -14.68
N ARG A 9 -15.54 -1.38 -13.96
CA ARG A 9 -15.56 -1.46 -12.49
C ARG A 9 -15.12 -2.84 -12.00
N GLU A 10 -15.62 -3.90 -12.63
CA GLU A 10 -15.27 -5.29 -12.34
C GLU A 10 -13.77 -5.57 -12.54
N ALA A 11 -13.15 -4.97 -13.56
CA ALA A 11 -11.71 -5.07 -13.77
C ALA A 11 -10.91 -4.37 -12.66
N PHE A 12 -11.36 -3.21 -12.16
CA PHE A 12 -10.74 -2.54 -11.01
C PHE A 12 -10.92 -3.34 -9.72
N MET A 13 -12.11 -3.91 -9.48
CA MET A 13 -12.35 -4.78 -8.33
C MET A 13 -11.41 -6.00 -8.35
N ASN A 14 -11.24 -6.63 -9.51
CA ASN A 14 -10.31 -7.75 -9.69
C ASN A 14 -8.84 -7.34 -9.50
N ALA A 15 -8.44 -6.18 -10.04
CA ALA A 15 -7.08 -5.67 -9.89
C ALA A 15 -6.74 -5.40 -8.42
N MET A 16 -7.68 -4.81 -7.67
CA MET A 16 -7.51 -4.57 -6.24
C MET A 16 -7.53 -5.87 -5.44
N ALA A 17 -8.41 -6.83 -5.79
CA ALA A 17 -8.42 -8.15 -5.15
C ALA A 17 -7.08 -8.88 -5.32
N LEU A 18 -6.49 -8.85 -6.52
CA LEU A 18 -5.16 -9.39 -6.77
C LEU A 18 -4.10 -8.75 -5.87
N ASP A 19 -4.07 -7.41 -5.82
CA ASP A 19 -3.07 -6.67 -5.03
C ASP A 19 -3.22 -6.95 -3.52
N ILE A 20 -4.44 -7.04 -2.99
CA ILE A 20 -4.72 -7.45 -1.61
C ILE A 20 -4.26 -8.88 -1.35
N ALA A 21 -4.57 -9.80 -2.27
CA ALA A 21 -4.21 -11.22 -2.16
C ALA A 21 -2.69 -11.44 -2.11
N MET A 22 -1.94 -10.57 -2.79
CA MET A 22 -0.46 -10.57 -2.79
C MET A 22 0.15 -9.78 -1.63
N GLY A 23 -0.64 -8.96 -0.91
CA GLY A 23 -0.11 -7.96 0.01
C GLY A 23 0.84 -7.02 -0.73
N GLY A 24 0.35 -6.45 -1.84
CA GLY A 24 1.11 -5.62 -2.75
C GLY A 24 1.57 -4.29 -2.15
N SER A 25 1.78 -3.30 -3.02
CA SER A 25 2.22 -1.97 -2.59
C SER A 25 1.01 -1.12 -2.20
N THR A 26 1.07 -0.37 -1.11
CA THR A 26 0.03 0.63 -0.80
C THR A 26 -0.08 1.70 -1.90
N ASN A 27 0.98 1.91 -2.70
CA ASN A 27 0.95 2.82 -3.86
C ASN A 27 0.01 2.33 -4.98
N THR A 28 -0.27 1.02 -5.05
CA THR A 28 -1.24 0.47 -6.02
C THR A 28 -2.61 1.11 -5.83
N VAL A 29 -3.02 1.38 -4.58
CA VAL A 29 -4.28 2.07 -4.29
C VAL A 29 -4.33 3.46 -4.93
N LEU A 30 -3.27 4.26 -4.76
CA LEU A 30 -3.17 5.60 -5.35
C LEU A 30 -3.31 5.54 -6.88
N HIS A 31 -2.60 4.58 -7.51
CA HIS A 31 -2.63 4.40 -8.95
C HIS A 31 -3.98 3.90 -9.46
N LEU A 32 -4.60 2.93 -8.80
CA LEU A 32 -5.91 2.40 -9.21
C LEU A 32 -7.01 3.46 -9.09
N LEU A 33 -7.02 4.26 -8.03
CA LEU A 33 -7.95 5.38 -7.89
C LEU A 33 -7.77 6.42 -9.01
N ALA A 34 -6.52 6.76 -9.34
CA ALA A 34 -6.21 7.70 -10.42
C ALA A 34 -6.66 7.16 -11.79
N ILE A 35 -6.33 5.89 -12.09
CA ILE A 35 -6.68 5.25 -13.37
C ILE A 35 -8.20 5.07 -13.47
N ALA A 36 -8.89 4.73 -12.38
CA ALA A 36 -10.35 4.61 -12.37
C ALA A 36 -11.02 5.94 -12.70
N ARG A 37 -10.52 7.04 -12.14
CA ARG A 37 -11.01 8.38 -12.46
C ARG A 37 -10.85 8.72 -13.94
N GLU A 38 -9.68 8.46 -14.53
CA GLU A 38 -9.44 8.69 -15.97
C GLU A 38 -10.27 7.74 -16.87
N ALA A 39 -10.57 6.54 -16.37
CA ALA A 39 -11.47 5.59 -17.01
C ALA A 39 -12.96 5.94 -16.86
N GLU A 40 -13.29 6.97 -16.06
CA GLU A 40 -14.67 7.33 -15.68
C GLU A 40 -15.42 6.19 -14.98
N VAL A 41 -14.68 5.43 -14.17
CA VAL A 41 -15.20 4.34 -13.34
C VAL A 41 -15.33 4.81 -11.91
N ASP A 42 -16.52 4.62 -11.34
CA ASP A 42 -16.73 4.75 -9.89
C ASP A 42 -15.96 3.62 -9.20
N PHE A 43 -14.89 3.93 -8.49
CA PHE A 43 -14.06 3.04 -7.68
C PHE A 43 -13.38 3.88 -6.60
N THR A 44 -13.58 3.51 -5.33
CA THR A 44 -13.28 4.39 -4.18
C THR A 44 -12.54 3.66 -3.06
N MET A 45 -12.04 4.40 -2.08
CA MET A 45 -11.47 3.85 -0.84
C MET A 45 -12.41 2.89 -0.10
N LYS A 46 -13.74 3.09 -0.23
CA LYS A 46 -14.74 2.19 0.35
C LYS A 46 -14.71 0.81 -0.31
N ASP A 47 -14.60 0.76 -1.64
CA ASP A 47 -14.51 -0.50 -2.38
C ASP A 47 -13.25 -1.29 -1.97
N ILE A 48 -12.15 -0.57 -1.75
CA ILE A 48 -10.87 -1.13 -1.30
C ILE A 48 -11.00 -1.68 0.13
N ASP A 49 -11.65 -0.95 1.05
CA ASP A 49 -11.89 -1.45 2.40
C ASP A 49 -12.76 -2.72 2.37
N GLU A 50 -13.88 -2.71 1.63
CA GLU A 50 -14.76 -3.87 1.49
C GLU A 50 -14.04 -5.10 0.93
N LEU A 51 -13.19 -4.93 -0.09
CA LEU A 51 -12.36 -6.00 -0.62
C LEU A 51 -11.32 -6.47 0.41
N SER A 52 -10.65 -5.55 1.09
CA SER A 52 -9.58 -5.88 2.03
C SER A 52 -10.02 -6.76 3.20
N ARG A 53 -11.31 -6.74 3.53
CA ARG A 53 -11.94 -7.58 4.58
C ARG A 53 -12.33 -8.97 4.09
N ARG A 54 -12.41 -9.17 2.77
CA ARG A 54 -12.96 -10.38 2.14
C ARG A 54 -11.91 -11.20 1.40
N ILE A 55 -10.87 -10.53 0.89
CA ILE A 55 -9.83 -11.15 0.09
C ILE A 55 -8.69 -11.58 1.02
N PRO A 56 -8.40 -12.88 1.15
CA PRO A 56 -7.32 -13.36 2.01
C PRO A 56 -5.94 -13.12 1.39
N ASN A 57 -4.91 -12.96 2.22
CA ASN A 57 -3.52 -12.90 1.76
C ASN A 57 -2.99 -14.31 1.44
N ILE A 58 -3.00 -14.70 0.16
CA ILE A 58 -2.61 -16.03 -0.32
C ILE A 58 -1.23 -16.07 -0.97
N CYS A 59 -0.65 -14.92 -1.28
CA CYS A 59 0.72 -14.79 -1.77
C CYS A 59 1.42 -13.73 -0.92
N LYS A 60 2.63 -14.05 -0.44
CA LYS A 60 3.43 -13.15 0.39
C LYS A 60 4.83 -13.12 -0.19
N VAL A 61 5.27 -11.96 -0.67
CA VAL A 61 6.57 -11.79 -1.35
C VAL A 61 7.50 -10.96 -0.46
N ALA A 62 8.80 -11.08 -0.66
CA ALA A 62 9.83 -10.27 -0.03
C ALA A 62 9.46 -8.76 -0.14
N PRO A 63 9.67 -7.99 0.94
CA PRO A 63 10.40 -8.36 2.16
C PRO A 63 9.55 -9.05 3.24
N SER A 64 8.27 -9.31 2.97
CA SER A 64 7.34 -9.90 3.95
C SER A 64 7.49 -11.42 4.10
N SER A 65 8.27 -12.08 3.23
CA SER A 65 8.56 -13.52 3.27
C SER A 65 9.92 -13.83 2.63
N SER A 66 10.26 -15.12 2.53
CA SER A 66 11.44 -15.62 1.82
C SER A 66 11.24 -15.76 0.30
N TYR A 67 10.01 -15.63 -0.20
CA TYR A 67 9.70 -15.77 -1.63
C TYR A 67 9.95 -14.46 -2.37
N HIS A 68 10.43 -14.56 -3.61
CA HIS A 68 10.68 -13.43 -4.50
C HIS A 68 9.82 -13.54 -5.77
N VAL A 69 9.87 -12.54 -6.64
CA VAL A 69 9.04 -12.50 -7.86
C VAL A 69 9.27 -13.71 -8.77
N GLN A 70 10.50 -14.23 -8.86
CA GLN A 70 10.78 -15.45 -9.63
C GLN A 70 10.11 -16.70 -9.04
N ASP A 71 9.91 -16.74 -7.72
CA ASP A 71 9.21 -17.85 -7.06
C ASP A 71 7.71 -17.77 -7.35
N VAL A 72 7.15 -16.55 -7.38
CA VAL A 72 5.77 -16.31 -7.83
C VAL A 72 5.60 -16.78 -9.29
N ASN A 73 6.55 -16.44 -10.17
CA ASN A 73 6.55 -16.94 -11.56
C ASN A 73 6.55 -18.48 -11.60
N ARG A 74 7.47 -19.11 -10.86
CA ARG A 74 7.56 -20.57 -10.77
C ARG A 74 6.28 -21.22 -10.22
N ALA A 75 5.49 -20.49 -9.43
CA ALA A 75 4.23 -20.95 -8.86
C ALA A 75 3.00 -20.75 -9.79
N GLY A 76 3.22 -20.30 -11.03
CA GLY A 76 2.18 -20.01 -12.03
C GLY A 76 1.81 -18.52 -12.15
N GLY A 77 2.62 -17.65 -11.53
CA GLY A 77 2.53 -16.20 -11.69
C GLY A 77 1.20 -15.61 -11.21
N ILE A 78 0.83 -14.49 -11.84
CA ILE A 78 -0.43 -13.80 -11.57
C ILE A 78 -1.64 -14.67 -11.87
N MET A 79 -1.57 -15.51 -12.91
CA MET A 79 -2.68 -16.37 -13.32
C MET A 79 -3.01 -17.43 -12.27
N ALA A 80 -2.01 -17.98 -11.58
CA ALA A 80 -2.23 -18.86 -10.44
C ALA A 80 -2.92 -18.15 -9.26
N ILE A 81 -2.56 -16.91 -8.95
CA ILE A 81 -3.23 -16.14 -7.87
C ILE A 81 -4.69 -15.87 -8.25
N MET A 82 -4.93 -15.42 -9.47
CA MET A 82 -6.28 -15.18 -9.99
C MET A 82 -7.10 -16.47 -10.02
N GLY A 83 -6.49 -17.61 -10.36
CA GLY A 83 -7.13 -18.93 -10.34
C GLY A 83 -7.58 -19.36 -8.93
N GLU A 84 -6.76 -19.11 -7.90
CA GLU A 84 -7.15 -19.40 -6.51
C GLU A 84 -8.30 -18.52 -6.02
N LEU A 85 -8.28 -17.23 -6.39
CA LEU A 85 -9.37 -16.31 -6.09
C LEU A 85 -10.66 -16.72 -6.82
N ASP A 86 -10.57 -17.16 -8.07
CA ASP A 86 -11.72 -17.65 -8.85
C ASP A 86 -12.32 -18.93 -8.28
N ARG A 87 -11.49 -19.91 -7.87
CA ARG A 87 -11.95 -21.12 -7.19
C ARG A 87 -12.79 -20.82 -5.95
N SER A 88 -12.49 -19.70 -5.29
CA SER A 88 -13.22 -19.21 -4.11
C SER A 88 -14.29 -18.17 -4.43
N ARG A 89 -14.57 -17.91 -5.71
CA ARG A 89 -15.57 -16.96 -6.23
C ARG A 89 -15.36 -15.53 -5.72
N LEU A 90 -14.11 -15.12 -5.61
CA LEU A 90 -13.70 -13.81 -5.08
C LEU A 90 -13.46 -12.76 -6.17
N ILE A 91 -13.49 -13.16 -7.44
CA ILE A 91 -13.27 -12.28 -8.61
C ILE A 91 -14.29 -12.55 -9.72
N ASP A 92 -14.47 -11.59 -10.61
CA ASP A 92 -15.32 -11.73 -11.80
C ASP A 92 -14.49 -12.19 -13.01
N THR A 93 -14.71 -13.41 -13.49
CA THR A 93 -13.97 -13.97 -14.63
C THR A 93 -14.55 -13.62 -15.99
N SER A 94 -15.67 -12.90 -16.05
CA SER A 94 -16.28 -12.43 -17.30
C SER A 94 -15.57 -11.20 -17.88
N VAL A 95 -14.72 -10.52 -17.10
CA VAL A 95 -14.03 -9.29 -17.52
C VAL A 95 -13.19 -9.51 -18.78
N LYS A 96 -13.25 -8.56 -19.70
CA LYS A 96 -12.49 -8.61 -20.96
C LYS A 96 -11.01 -8.36 -20.72
N ARG A 97 -10.17 -8.89 -21.60
CA ARG A 97 -8.74 -8.60 -21.65
C ARG A 97 -8.35 -8.13 -23.06
N ILE A 98 -7.12 -7.66 -23.20
CA ILE A 98 -6.60 -7.25 -24.52
C ILE A 98 -6.25 -8.44 -25.41
N ASP A 99 -5.82 -9.53 -24.77
CA ASP A 99 -5.32 -10.78 -25.34
C ASP A 99 -6.39 -11.89 -25.36
N TYR A 100 -7.37 -11.83 -24.45
CA TYR A 100 -8.47 -12.79 -24.35
C TYR A 100 -9.85 -12.13 -24.33
N PRO A 101 -10.89 -12.77 -24.88
CA PRO A 101 -12.26 -12.29 -24.76
C PRO A 101 -12.77 -12.21 -23.32
N SER A 102 -12.24 -13.05 -22.41
CA SER A 102 -12.55 -13.03 -20.98
C SER A 102 -11.38 -13.49 -20.11
N LEU A 103 -11.36 -13.11 -18.83
CA LEU A 103 -10.42 -13.64 -17.85
C LEU A 103 -10.59 -15.15 -17.63
N ARG A 104 -11.81 -15.69 -17.73
CA ARG A 104 -12.06 -17.14 -17.67
C ARG A 104 -11.20 -17.90 -18.67
N GLN A 105 -11.27 -17.51 -19.95
CA GLN A 105 -10.52 -18.19 -21.00
C GLN A 105 -9.00 -18.07 -20.80
N ALA A 106 -8.54 -16.92 -20.27
CA ALA A 106 -7.13 -16.78 -19.91
C ALA A 106 -6.76 -17.74 -18.75
N LEU A 107 -7.62 -17.92 -17.75
CA LEU A 107 -7.35 -18.86 -16.66
C LEU A 107 -7.34 -20.32 -17.13
N ASP A 108 -8.25 -20.68 -18.04
CA ASP A 108 -8.32 -22.03 -18.62
C ASP A 108 -7.01 -22.41 -19.36
N ASP A 109 -6.33 -21.43 -19.96
CA ASP A 109 -5.07 -21.63 -20.67
C ASP A 109 -3.81 -21.53 -19.77
N TRP A 110 -3.85 -20.68 -18.73
CA TRP A 110 -2.63 -20.26 -18.00
C TRP A 110 -2.58 -20.67 -16.51
N ASP A 111 -3.68 -21.08 -15.89
CA ASP A 111 -3.63 -21.55 -14.50
C ASP A 111 -3.05 -22.97 -14.42
N ILE A 112 -1.83 -23.08 -13.92
CA ILE A 112 -1.10 -24.36 -13.76
C ILE A 112 -1.79 -25.37 -12.84
N THR A 113 -2.81 -24.93 -12.09
CA THR A 113 -3.65 -25.77 -11.22
C THR A 113 -5.07 -25.98 -11.76
N GLY A 114 -5.40 -25.44 -12.94
CA GLY A 114 -6.71 -25.55 -13.60
C GLY A 114 -6.97 -26.88 -14.32
N GLY A 115 -5.98 -27.77 -14.40
CA GLY A 115 -6.09 -29.12 -14.96
C GLY A 115 -5.41 -29.31 -16.32
N SER A 116 -5.42 -28.29 -17.19
CA SER A 116 -4.63 -28.23 -18.41
C SER A 116 -4.09 -26.82 -18.61
N VAL A 117 -2.89 -26.70 -19.19
CA VAL A 117 -2.32 -25.41 -19.61
C VAL A 117 -1.77 -25.53 -21.01
N ILE A 118 -1.73 -24.41 -21.72
CA ILE A 118 -1.08 -24.35 -23.04
C ILE A 118 0.45 -24.51 -22.89
N PRO A 119 1.15 -25.09 -23.88
CA PRO A 119 2.60 -25.30 -23.80
C PRO A 119 3.40 -24.04 -23.46
N GLU A 120 2.97 -22.89 -23.98
CA GLU A 120 3.60 -21.58 -23.75
C GLU A 120 3.54 -21.16 -22.27
N ALA A 121 2.47 -21.51 -21.57
CA ALA A 121 2.33 -21.21 -20.15
C ALA A 121 3.28 -22.07 -19.31
N ASP A 122 3.38 -23.38 -19.60
CA ASP A 122 4.33 -24.27 -18.92
C ASP A 122 5.78 -23.83 -19.16
N GLU A 123 6.13 -23.44 -20.40
CA GLU A 123 7.46 -22.91 -20.73
C GLU A 123 7.76 -21.62 -19.96
N LEU A 124 6.83 -20.65 -19.94
CA LEU A 124 7.00 -19.36 -19.27
C LEU A 124 7.25 -19.54 -17.77
N PHE A 125 6.40 -20.32 -17.09
CA PHE A 125 6.49 -20.47 -15.64
C PHE A 125 7.68 -21.33 -15.19
N ARG A 126 8.23 -22.17 -16.09
CA ARG A 126 9.49 -22.88 -15.83
C ARG A 126 10.72 -22.02 -15.98
N SER A 127 10.64 -20.84 -16.60
CA SER A 127 11.81 -19.96 -16.74
C SER A 127 12.47 -19.69 -15.38
N ALA A 128 13.79 -19.87 -15.35
CA ALA A 128 14.60 -19.81 -14.13
C ALA A 128 15.80 -18.87 -14.30
N PRO A 129 16.23 -18.19 -13.22
CA PRO A 129 17.45 -17.40 -13.25
C PRO A 129 18.64 -18.31 -13.50
N SER A 130 19.39 -18.06 -14.58
CA SER A 130 20.55 -18.88 -14.95
C SER A 130 21.77 -18.69 -14.03
N MET A 131 21.77 -17.66 -13.17
CA MET A 131 22.88 -17.32 -12.26
C MET A 131 24.24 -17.14 -12.96
N ILE A 132 24.22 -16.86 -14.26
CA ILE A 132 25.38 -16.56 -15.09
C ILE A 132 25.26 -15.15 -15.66
N ARG A 133 26.40 -14.52 -15.95
CA ARG A 133 26.41 -13.21 -16.60
C ARG A 133 25.87 -13.35 -18.03
N ASN A 134 24.80 -12.60 -18.31
CA ASN A 134 24.22 -12.50 -19.65
C ASN A 134 24.10 -11.01 -20.04
N ILE A 135 24.54 -10.67 -21.25
CA ILE A 135 24.49 -9.31 -21.80
C ILE A 135 23.45 -9.15 -22.91
N LYS A 136 22.78 -10.24 -23.31
CA LYS A 136 21.73 -10.22 -24.34
C LYS A 136 20.38 -9.97 -23.68
N LEU A 137 19.80 -8.81 -23.95
CA LEU A 137 18.50 -8.40 -23.42
C LEU A 137 17.41 -9.42 -23.74
N GLY A 138 16.57 -9.74 -22.75
CA GLY A 138 15.41 -10.60 -22.92
C GLY A 138 15.71 -12.07 -23.26
N SER A 139 16.95 -12.53 -23.06
CA SER A 139 17.32 -13.93 -23.30
C SER A 139 17.40 -14.74 -22.01
N TYR A 140 16.91 -15.98 -22.06
CA TYR A 140 16.93 -16.94 -20.97
C TYR A 140 17.05 -18.36 -21.54
N GLU A 141 17.76 -19.23 -20.84
CA GLU A 141 17.85 -20.67 -21.16
C GLU A 141 17.65 -21.53 -19.90
N GLY A 142 17.70 -20.92 -18.70
CA GLY A 142 17.48 -21.62 -17.45
C GLY A 142 16.03 -22.03 -17.30
N MET A 143 15.80 -23.30 -16.98
CA MET A 143 14.48 -23.84 -16.67
C MET A 143 14.49 -24.58 -15.33
N TYR A 144 13.47 -24.38 -14.51
CA TYR A 144 13.23 -25.18 -13.32
C TYR A 144 12.79 -26.59 -13.74
N LYS A 145 13.22 -27.59 -12.96
CA LYS A 145 12.82 -28.99 -13.18
C LYS A 145 11.33 -29.22 -12.97
N SER A 146 10.73 -28.47 -12.05
CA SER A 146 9.32 -28.53 -11.69
C SER A 146 8.79 -27.17 -11.24
N LEU A 147 7.52 -26.93 -11.51
CA LEU A 147 6.76 -25.78 -11.00
C LEU A 147 6.45 -25.93 -9.51
N ASP A 148 6.17 -24.80 -8.85
CA ASP A 148 5.63 -24.78 -7.49
C ASP A 148 4.09 -24.83 -7.53
N SER A 149 3.56 -26.05 -7.42
CA SER A 149 2.11 -26.32 -7.39
C SER A 149 1.60 -26.60 -5.96
N ASP A 150 2.43 -26.41 -4.93
CA ASP A 150 2.03 -26.64 -3.54
C ASP A 150 1.15 -25.49 -3.04
N ARG A 151 -0.16 -25.73 -3.00
CA ARG A 151 -1.16 -24.75 -2.53
C ARG A 151 -1.41 -24.77 -1.02
N GLU A 152 -0.61 -25.50 -0.25
CA GLU A 152 -0.66 -25.46 1.22
C GLU A 152 0.51 -24.66 1.80
N LYS A 153 1.72 -24.93 1.30
CA LYS A 153 2.96 -24.36 1.87
C LYS A 153 3.82 -23.61 0.85
N GLY A 154 3.50 -23.69 -0.44
CA GLY A 154 4.23 -23.02 -1.51
C GLY A 154 4.09 -21.50 -1.52
N CYS A 155 4.65 -20.89 -2.56
CA CYS A 155 4.69 -19.44 -2.75
C CYS A 155 3.29 -18.81 -2.86
N ILE A 156 2.41 -19.46 -3.63
CA ILE A 156 1.00 -19.12 -3.77
C ILE A 156 0.19 -20.23 -3.11
N ARG A 157 -0.65 -19.87 -2.14
CA ARG A 157 -1.47 -20.81 -1.37
C ARG A 157 -2.93 -20.76 -1.79
N SER A 158 -3.65 -21.83 -1.52
CA SER A 158 -5.11 -21.86 -1.61
C SER A 158 -5.71 -20.99 -0.50
N VAL A 159 -6.94 -20.51 -0.72
CA VAL A 159 -7.67 -19.68 0.25
C VAL A 159 -7.77 -20.33 1.65
N PRO A 160 -8.08 -21.64 1.80
CA PRO A 160 -8.08 -22.28 3.12
C PRO A 160 -6.73 -22.30 3.85
N ASN A 161 -5.62 -22.19 3.10
CA ASN A 161 -4.26 -22.21 3.62
C ASN A 161 -3.58 -20.83 3.53
N ALA A 162 -4.37 -19.75 3.41
CA ALA A 162 -3.86 -18.39 3.30
C ALA A 162 -2.91 -18.03 4.45
N TYR A 163 -1.97 -17.11 4.19
CA TYR A 163 -1.10 -16.55 5.23
C TYR A 163 -1.89 -15.77 6.27
N SER A 164 -2.99 -15.13 5.84
CA SER A 164 -3.95 -14.43 6.67
C SER A 164 -5.32 -14.51 6.01
N THR A 165 -6.36 -14.70 6.81
CA THR A 165 -7.76 -14.61 6.35
C THR A 165 -8.17 -13.17 6.07
N ASP A 166 -7.52 -12.20 6.72
CA ASP A 166 -7.63 -10.78 6.38
C ASP A 166 -6.67 -10.43 5.24
N GLY A 167 -7.03 -9.44 4.43
CA GLY A 167 -6.25 -9.02 3.27
C GLY A 167 -4.85 -8.53 3.63
N GLY A 168 -3.93 -8.58 2.66
CA GLY A 168 -2.54 -8.13 2.82
C GLY A 168 -2.34 -6.61 2.84
N LEU A 169 -3.43 -5.87 2.68
CA LEU A 169 -3.56 -4.42 2.79
C LEU A 169 -4.83 -4.13 3.60
N ALA A 170 -4.86 -3.02 4.32
CA ALA A 170 -6.05 -2.55 5.02
C ALA A 170 -6.20 -1.04 4.88
N VAL A 171 -7.45 -0.59 4.82
CA VAL A 171 -7.83 0.81 4.96
C VAL A 171 -8.22 1.06 6.42
N LEU A 172 -7.68 2.10 7.04
CA LEU A 172 -8.06 2.52 8.40
C LEU A 172 -8.73 3.90 8.33
N TYR A 173 -9.69 4.12 9.21
CA TYR A 173 -10.40 5.40 9.36
C TYR A 173 -10.36 5.89 10.80
N GLY A 174 -10.54 7.17 11.04
CA GLY A 174 -10.74 7.71 12.38
C GLY A 174 -10.40 9.19 12.45
N ASN A 175 -10.31 9.73 13.66
CA ASN A 175 -10.18 11.19 13.82
C ASN A 175 -8.88 11.77 13.22
N ILE A 176 -7.84 10.95 13.02
CA ILE A 176 -6.59 11.35 12.35
C ILE A 176 -6.76 11.38 10.82
N ALA A 177 -7.55 10.45 10.27
CA ALA A 177 -7.68 10.20 8.84
C ALA A 177 -9.14 9.86 8.51
N GLU A 178 -9.98 10.90 8.41
CA GLU A 178 -11.42 10.77 8.15
C GLU A 178 -11.73 10.22 6.75
N ASP A 179 -10.91 10.59 5.75
CA ASP A 179 -11.02 10.10 4.36
C ASP A 179 -10.22 8.78 4.17
N GLY A 180 -9.55 8.33 5.23
CA GLY A 180 -8.86 7.06 5.32
C GLY A 180 -7.35 7.14 5.15
N CYS A 181 -6.68 6.05 5.51
CA CYS A 181 -5.26 5.83 5.33
C CYS A 181 -4.97 4.33 5.08
N LEU A 182 -3.75 4.00 4.69
CA LEU A 182 -3.38 2.65 4.24
C LEU A 182 -2.28 2.03 5.10
N VAL A 183 -2.43 0.74 5.37
CA VAL A 183 -1.39 -0.09 6.00
C VAL A 183 -1.23 -1.42 5.26
N LYS A 184 0.02 -1.85 5.08
CA LYS A 184 0.35 -3.17 4.53
C LYS A 184 0.38 -4.21 5.64
N THR A 185 -0.78 -4.76 5.96
CA THR A 185 -0.97 -5.79 7.01
C THR A 185 -0.10 -7.03 6.79
N ALA A 186 0.18 -7.41 5.54
CA ALA A 186 1.10 -8.53 5.25
C ALA A 186 2.52 -8.30 5.82
N GLY A 187 2.93 -7.05 5.98
CA GLY A 187 4.21 -6.67 6.56
C GLY A 187 4.18 -6.42 8.07
N VAL A 188 3.02 -6.51 8.72
CA VAL A 188 2.85 -6.23 10.16
C VAL A 188 2.89 -7.53 10.96
N ASP A 189 3.60 -7.51 12.08
CA ASP A 189 3.61 -8.64 13.01
C ASP A 189 2.26 -8.76 13.73
N SER A 190 1.81 -9.99 14.02
CA SER A 190 0.56 -10.24 14.74
C SER A 190 0.46 -9.50 16.08
N GLU A 191 1.59 -9.28 16.76
CA GLU A 191 1.65 -8.55 18.03
C GLU A 191 1.39 -7.04 17.88
N LEU A 192 1.58 -6.49 16.67
CA LEU A 192 1.41 -5.08 16.33
C LEU A 192 0.09 -4.77 15.61
N LEU A 193 -0.82 -5.73 15.49
CA LEU A 193 -2.14 -5.49 14.91
C LEU A 193 -2.96 -4.46 15.69
N LYS A 194 -2.64 -4.30 16.98
CA LYS A 194 -3.10 -3.19 17.81
C LYS A 194 -1.90 -2.49 18.42
N PHE A 195 -1.88 -1.18 18.35
CA PHE A 195 -0.79 -0.36 18.86
C PHE A 195 -1.34 0.85 19.60
N ARG A 196 -0.69 1.18 20.73
CA ARG A 196 -0.95 2.40 21.49
C ARG A 196 0.37 2.98 21.98
N GLY A 197 0.72 4.19 21.56
CA GLY A 197 2.02 4.80 21.85
C GLY A 197 1.99 6.33 21.81
N PRO A 198 2.86 7.02 22.57
CA PRO A 198 2.96 8.48 22.53
C PRO A 198 3.53 8.95 21.19
N ALA A 199 3.01 10.06 20.67
CA ALA A 199 3.44 10.64 19.42
C ALA A 199 4.83 11.30 19.56
N ILE A 200 5.69 11.06 18.57
CA ILE A 200 6.87 11.89 18.29
C ILE A 200 6.70 12.45 16.89
N VAL A 201 6.53 13.76 16.79
CA VAL A 201 6.09 14.48 15.60
C VAL A 201 7.28 15.12 14.89
N PHE A 202 7.36 14.91 13.58
CA PHE A 202 8.33 15.47 12.66
C PHE A 202 7.62 16.11 11.47
N GLU A 203 8.21 17.17 10.91
CA GLU A 203 7.62 17.94 9.80
C GLU A 203 8.31 17.69 8.45
N SER A 204 9.26 16.75 8.44
CA SER A 204 9.92 16.24 7.25
C SER A 204 10.46 14.83 7.49
N GLN A 205 10.71 14.11 6.39
CA GLN A 205 11.46 12.86 6.43
C GLN A 205 12.84 13.06 7.08
N GLU A 206 13.53 14.15 6.75
CA GLU A 206 14.89 14.43 7.24
C GLU A 206 14.92 14.54 8.77
N ASP A 207 13.97 15.28 9.35
CA ASP A 207 13.85 15.43 10.81
C ASP A 207 13.56 14.09 11.48
N ALA A 208 12.67 13.28 10.88
CA ALA A 208 12.35 11.96 11.40
C ALA A 208 13.56 11.02 11.38
N VAL A 209 14.34 11.04 10.29
CA VAL A 209 15.58 10.28 10.18
C VAL A 209 16.56 10.69 11.27
N GLU A 210 16.76 11.99 11.49
CA GLU A 210 17.65 12.48 12.54
C GLU A 210 17.16 12.05 13.93
N GLY A 211 15.87 12.22 14.22
CA GLY A 211 15.24 11.83 15.48
C GLY A 211 15.34 10.33 15.79
N ILE A 212 15.28 9.48 14.76
CA ILE A 212 15.48 8.03 14.91
C ILE A 212 16.94 7.70 15.23
N LEU A 213 17.87 8.30 14.48
CA LEU A 213 19.31 7.99 14.59
C LEU A 213 19.92 8.55 15.88
N ASN A 214 19.50 9.73 16.32
CA ASN A 214 19.99 10.38 17.54
C ASN A 214 19.35 9.83 18.83
N GLY A 215 18.34 8.94 18.71
CA GLY A 215 17.67 8.30 19.85
C GLY A 215 16.57 9.14 20.50
N THR A 216 16.07 10.17 19.83
CA THR A 216 14.83 10.87 20.23
C THR A 216 13.65 9.90 20.22
N VAL A 217 13.55 9.08 19.16
CA VAL A 217 12.57 8.00 19.06
C VAL A 217 12.99 6.81 19.91
N LYS A 218 12.03 6.29 20.69
CA LYS A 218 12.18 5.18 21.63
C LYS A 218 11.16 4.08 21.34
N ALA A 219 11.42 2.90 21.89
CA ALA A 219 10.48 1.79 21.88
C ALA A 219 9.10 2.19 22.40
N GLY A 220 8.05 1.83 21.67
CA GLY A 220 6.67 2.19 22.00
C GLY A 220 6.18 3.51 21.41
N ASP A 221 7.04 4.32 20.79
CA ASP A 221 6.63 5.60 20.21
C ASP A 221 5.85 5.44 18.89
N ALA A 222 4.91 6.36 18.66
CA ALA A 222 4.25 6.59 17.39
C ALA A 222 4.97 7.73 16.64
N VAL A 223 5.80 7.40 15.65
CA VAL A 223 6.50 8.40 14.85
C VAL A 223 5.55 8.97 13.81
N VAL A 224 5.20 10.25 13.96
CA VAL A 224 4.28 10.97 13.06
C VAL A 224 5.11 11.89 12.16
N ILE A 225 5.05 11.67 10.85
CA ILE A 225 5.75 12.49 9.85
C ILE A 225 4.69 13.19 9.01
N ARG A 226 4.53 14.50 9.20
CA ARG A 226 3.50 15.31 8.54
C ARG A 226 4.08 16.27 7.53
N TYR A 227 3.22 16.84 6.69
CA TYR A 227 3.61 17.73 5.59
C TYR A 227 4.44 17.02 4.51
N GLU A 228 4.21 15.72 4.34
CA GLU A 228 4.79 14.90 3.28
C GLU A 228 3.75 14.41 2.26
N GLY A 229 2.50 14.87 2.40
CA GLY A 229 1.40 14.58 1.47
C GLY A 229 1.52 15.27 0.10
N PRO A 230 0.51 15.10 -0.77
CA PRO A 230 0.50 15.66 -2.12
C PRO A 230 0.82 17.16 -2.18
N LYS A 231 0.18 17.98 -1.34
CA LYS A 231 0.40 19.42 -1.27
C LYS A 231 1.53 19.78 -0.30
N GLY A 232 1.59 19.10 0.84
CA GLY A 232 2.52 19.39 1.93
C GLY A 232 3.97 19.15 1.56
N GLY A 233 4.26 18.05 0.85
CA GLY A 233 5.62 17.69 0.43
C GLY A 233 6.31 18.83 -0.34
N PRO A 234 5.78 19.29 -1.49
CA PRO A 234 4.75 18.67 -2.35
C PRO A 234 5.26 17.45 -3.13
N GLY A 235 4.33 16.68 -3.70
CA GLY A 235 4.62 15.53 -4.56
C GLY A 235 4.48 14.16 -3.88
N MET A 236 4.04 14.13 -2.62
CA MET A 236 3.83 12.91 -1.84
C MET A 236 5.04 11.97 -1.91
N GLN A 237 6.20 12.39 -1.40
CA GLN A 237 7.43 11.63 -1.59
C GLN A 237 7.38 10.25 -0.90
N GLU A 238 8.07 9.27 -1.48
CA GLU A 238 8.18 7.92 -0.92
C GLU A 238 9.28 7.88 0.14
N MET A 239 8.92 7.45 1.35
CA MET A 239 9.83 7.46 2.49
C MET A 239 10.36 6.07 2.83
N LEU A 240 11.51 5.70 2.27
CA LEU A 240 12.19 4.45 2.63
C LEU A 240 13.04 4.59 3.90
N TYR A 241 13.66 5.76 4.11
CA TYR A 241 14.69 5.93 5.12
C TYR A 241 14.19 5.81 6.57
N PRO A 242 13.06 6.43 6.98
CA PRO A 242 12.56 6.28 8.36
C PRO A 242 12.32 4.81 8.74
N THR A 243 11.71 4.05 7.84
CA THR A 243 11.42 2.62 8.06
C THR A 243 12.70 1.79 8.17
N SER A 244 13.70 2.09 7.33
CA SER A 244 15.00 1.41 7.33
C SER A 244 15.79 1.69 8.60
N PHE A 245 15.81 2.95 9.05
CA PHE A 245 16.57 3.33 10.23
C PHE A 245 15.93 2.86 11.53
N LEU A 246 14.58 2.86 11.64
CA LEU A 246 13.91 2.20 12.76
C LEU A 246 14.32 0.73 12.87
N LYS A 247 14.32 0.02 11.74
CA LYS A 247 14.77 -1.38 11.72
C LYS A 247 16.23 -1.53 12.13
N SER A 248 17.14 -0.67 11.66
CA SER A 248 18.56 -0.72 12.05
C SER A 248 18.80 -0.42 13.53
N ARG A 249 17.90 0.34 14.17
CA ARG A 249 17.94 0.67 15.60
C ARG A 249 17.23 -0.37 16.46
N GLY A 250 16.69 -1.44 15.87
CA GLY A 250 15.93 -2.48 16.56
C GLY A 250 14.48 -2.11 16.86
N LEU A 251 14.03 -0.91 16.47
CA LEU A 251 12.72 -0.35 16.82
C LEU A 251 11.60 -0.72 15.84
N GLY A 252 11.90 -1.42 14.74
CA GLY A 252 10.92 -1.75 13.70
C GLY A 252 9.76 -2.65 14.14
N ARG A 253 9.90 -3.34 15.29
CA ARG A 253 8.83 -4.13 15.92
C ARG A 253 8.22 -3.46 17.16
N GLU A 254 8.67 -2.27 17.52
CA GLU A 254 8.30 -1.60 18.78
C GLU A 254 7.64 -0.24 18.55
N CYS A 255 7.85 0.38 17.39
CA CYS A 255 7.28 1.67 17.04
C CYS A 255 6.25 1.55 15.90
N ALA A 256 5.33 2.51 15.86
CA ALA A 256 4.50 2.76 14.70
C ALA A 256 5.03 3.95 13.88
N LEU A 257 4.80 3.94 12.58
CA LEU A 257 5.01 5.08 11.69
C LEU A 257 3.66 5.52 11.12
N LEU A 258 3.41 6.83 11.14
CA LEU A 258 2.22 7.46 10.57
C LEU A 258 2.63 8.65 9.70
N THR A 259 2.07 8.76 8.50
CA THR A 259 2.31 9.90 7.62
C THR A 259 1.15 10.22 6.67
N ASP A 260 1.05 11.49 6.29
CA ASP A 260 0.23 11.95 5.16
C ASP A 260 0.94 11.75 3.79
N GLY A 261 2.23 11.41 3.79
CA GLY A 261 2.99 10.97 2.62
C GLY A 261 2.80 9.48 2.31
N ARG A 262 3.80 8.85 1.69
CA ARG A 262 3.75 7.41 1.36
C ARG A 262 5.01 6.66 1.76
N PHE A 263 4.84 5.38 2.09
CA PHE A 263 5.93 4.45 2.35
C PHE A 263 6.23 3.58 1.13
N SER A 264 7.37 2.91 1.16
CA SER A 264 7.76 2.05 0.05
C SER A 264 7.04 0.71 0.06
N GLY A 265 6.85 0.10 -1.11
CA GLY A 265 6.31 -1.27 -1.21
C GLY A 265 7.20 -2.31 -0.50
N GLY A 266 8.49 -1.97 -0.28
CA GLY A 266 9.45 -2.72 0.52
C GLY A 266 9.44 -2.41 2.03
N THR A 267 8.49 -1.63 2.52
CA THR A 267 8.36 -1.35 3.96
C THR A 267 7.74 -2.56 4.68
N SER A 268 8.26 -2.84 5.88
CA SER A 268 7.76 -3.84 6.82
C SER A 268 7.62 -3.22 8.21
N GLY A 269 6.76 -3.77 9.06
CA GLY A 269 6.39 -3.20 10.35
C GLY A 269 5.11 -2.36 10.26
N LEU A 270 4.71 -1.76 11.37
CA LEU A 270 3.50 -0.95 11.46
C LEU A 270 3.74 0.44 10.86
N SER A 271 3.56 0.55 9.54
CA SER A 271 3.72 1.80 8.80
C SER A 271 2.43 2.17 8.08
N VAL A 272 1.82 3.28 8.50
CA VAL A 272 0.54 3.79 8.03
C VAL A 272 0.79 5.05 7.20
N GLY A 273 0.47 4.98 5.91
CA GLY A 273 0.65 6.10 4.98
C GLY A 273 -0.67 6.62 4.44
N HIS A 274 -0.58 7.68 3.63
CA HIS A 274 -1.70 8.27 2.89
C HIS A 274 -2.79 8.81 3.81
N ALA A 275 -2.44 9.24 5.03
CA ALA A 275 -3.39 9.87 5.94
C ALA A 275 -4.08 11.04 5.23
N SER A 276 -5.39 10.90 5.05
CA SER A 276 -6.24 11.84 4.32
C SER A 276 -7.36 12.34 5.24
N PRO A 277 -7.62 13.66 5.31
CA PRO A 277 -6.87 14.75 4.66
C PRO A 277 -5.42 14.88 5.16
N GLU A 278 -4.53 15.31 4.26
CA GLU A 278 -3.13 15.58 4.62
C GLU A 278 -3.00 16.81 5.54
N ALA A 279 -1.85 16.97 6.21
CA ALA A 279 -1.63 18.09 7.11
C ALA A 279 -1.79 19.46 6.42
N ALA A 280 -1.24 19.60 5.21
CA ALA A 280 -1.33 20.81 4.40
C ALA A 280 -2.74 21.12 3.87
N ALA A 281 -3.67 20.17 3.98
CA ALA A 281 -5.06 20.32 3.61
C ALA A 281 -5.98 20.54 4.83
N GLY A 282 -5.41 20.69 6.03
CA GLY A 282 -6.18 20.91 7.25
C GLY A 282 -6.56 19.64 8.01
N GLY A 283 -6.01 18.48 7.66
CA GLY A 283 -6.29 17.24 8.37
C GLY A 283 -5.80 17.25 9.82
N ALA A 284 -6.46 16.45 10.68
CA ALA A 284 -6.15 16.39 12.10
C ALA A 284 -4.70 15.96 12.40
N ILE A 285 -4.03 15.24 11.48
CA ILE A 285 -2.59 14.94 11.56
C ILE A 285 -1.71 16.21 11.71
N ALA A 286 -2.18 17.38 11.25
CA ALA A 286 -1.49 18.66 11.40
C ALA A 286 -1.41 19.18 12.84
N VAL A 287 -2.30 18.71 13.74
CA VAL A 287 -2.43 19.22 15.11
C VAL A 287 -2.08 18.20 16.20
N ILE A 288 -1.55 17.05 15.79
CA ILE A 288 -0.91 16.11 16.72
C ILE A 288 0.33 16.77 17.31
N GLU A 289 0.49 16.65 18.62
CA GLU A 289 1.60 17.17 19.40
C GLU A 289 2.40 16.02 20.04
N ASN A 290 3.66 16.29 20.39
CA ASN A 290 4.50 15.30 21.06
C ASN A 290 3.86 14.85 22.38
N GLY A 291 3.78 13.53 22.57
CA GLY A 291 3.19 12.91 23.76
C GLY A 291 1.70 12.59 23.65
N ASP A 292 0.99 13.07 22.62
CA ASP A 292 -0.40 12.64 22.38
C ASP A 292 -0.44 11.13 22.09
N MET A 293 -1.41 10.41 22.65
CA MET A 293 -1.47 8.96 22.47
C MET A 293 -2.13 8.59 21.14
N ILE A 294 -1.39 7.90 20.27
CA ILE A 294 -1.88 7.36 19.00
C ILE A 294 -2.37 5.93 19.23
N MET A 295 -3.55 5.62 18.72
CA MET A 295 -4.20 4.31 18.78
C MET A 295 -4.45 3.80 17.36
N ILE A 296 -3.88 2.64 17.04
CA ILE A 296 -4.08 1.95 15.77
C ILE A 296 -4.67 0.58 16.07
N ASP A 297 -5.83 0.26 15.48
CA ASP A 297 -6.47 -1.06 15.55
C ASP A 297 -6.74 -1.53 14.11
N ILE A 298 -5.84 -2.37 13.59
CA ILE A 298 -5.97 -2.94 12.24
C ILE A 298 -7.20 -3.86 12.15
N PRO A 299 -7.45 -4.80 13.06
CA PRO A 299 -8.69 -5.57 13.05
C PRO A 299 -9.95 -4.71 13.11
N GLY A 300 -9.93 -3.64 13.91
CA GLY A 300 -11.03 -2.68 14.05
C GLY A 300 -11.17 -1.69 12.89
N ARG A 301 -10.16 -1.57 12.02
CA ARG A 301 -10.05 -0.55 10.96
C ARG A 301 -10.09 0.88 11.47
N THR A 302 -9.48 1.11 12.63
CA THR A 302 -9.45 2.44 13.26
C THR A 302 -8.06 2.99 13.47
N ILE A 303 -7.90 4.30 13.28
CA ILE A 303 -6.71 5.07 13.66
C ILE A 303 -7.14 6.39 14.31
N ASN A 304 -6.73 6.60 15.57
CA ASN A 304 -7.14 7.77 16.33
C ASN A 304 -6.00 8.35 17.16
N VAL A 305 -6.09 9.64 17.44
CA VAL A 305 -5.39 10.29 18.55
C VAL A 305 -6.35 10.33 19.75
N ASP A 306 -5.88 9.94 20.93
CA ASP A 306 -6.65 9.84 22.18
C ASP A 306 -6.89 11.22 22.80
N LEU A 307 -7.62 12.05 22.05
CA LEU A 307 -8.00 13.41 22.44
C LEU A 307 -9.52 13.58 22.26
N PRO A 308 -10.18 14.35 23.14
CA PRO A 308 -11.56 14.76 22.93
C PRO A 308 -11.69 15.55 21.62
N GLU A 309 -12.79 15.38 20.90
CA GLU A 309 -13.08 16.09 19.65
C GLU A 309 -12.95 17.61 19.79
N LYS A 310 -13.45 18.17 20.90
CA LYS A 310 -13.31 19.62 21.22
C LYS A 310 -11.87 20.11 21.30
N GLU A 311 -10.96 19.25 21.76
CA GLU A 311 -9.53 19.61 21.83
C GLU A 311 -8.91 19.63 20.43
N ILE A 312 -9.24 18.64 19.59
CA ILE A 312 -8.80 18.60 18.19
C ILE A 312 -9.32 19.82 17.44
N GLU A 313 -10.61 20.15 17.57
CA GLU A 313 -11.22 21.35 16.99
C GLU A 313 -10.54 22.64 17.48
N SER A 314 -10.27 22.74 18.79
CA SER A 314 -9.57 23.88 19.39
C SER A 314 -8.18 24.07 18.76
N ARG A 315 -7.41 22.98 18.63
CA ARG A 315 -6.08 23.04 18.01
C ARG A 315 -6.14 23.37 16.52
N LEU A 316 -7.11 22.83 15.78
CA LEU A 316 -7.34 23.20 14.37
C LEU A 316 -7.69 24.68 14.21
N ASN A 317 -8.53 25.22 15.08
CA ASN A 317 -8.87 26.65 15.09
C ASN A 317 -7.65 27.52 15.41
N ASN A 318 -6.82 27.10 16.37
CA ASN A 318 -5.56 27.77 16.68
C ASN A 318 -4.59 27.74 15.50
N GLU A 319 -4.50 26.62 14.78
CA GLU A 319 -3.67 26.50 13.59
C GLU A 319 -4.18 27.40 12.44
N CYS A 320 -5.49 27.43 12.19
CA CYS A 320 -6.14 28.35 11.26
C CYS A 320 -5.88 29.83 11.59
N SER A 321 -5.73 30.19 12.88
CA SER A 321 -5.47 31.57 13.30
C SER A 321 -4.12 32.12 12.79
N ARG A 322 -3.22 31.26 12.32
CA ARG A 322 -1.93 31.63 11.71
C ARG A 322 -2.03 32.19 10.29
N LYS A 323 -3.22 32.20 9.69
CA LYS A 323 -3.50 32.75 8.34
C LYS A 323 -2.59 32.13 7.27
N ASP A 324 -1.75 32.93 6.60
CA ASP A 324 -0.88 32.47 5.51
C ASP A 324 0.16 31.43 5.95
N ALA A 325 0.41 31.31 7.27
CA ALA A 325 1.31 30.31 7.84
C ALA A 325 0.56 29.08 8.40
N ALA A 326 -0.77 29.02 8.28
CA ALA A 326 -1.56 27.88 8.73
C ALA A 326 -1.27 26.64 7.86
N PHE A 327 -1.19 25.47 8.50
CA PHE A 327 -0.94 24.18 7.84
C PHE A 327 0.34 24.17 7.00
N MET A 328 1.33 24.93 7.48
CA MET A 328 2.69 24.93 6.96
C MET A 328 3.67 24.47 8.03
N PRO A 329 4.73 23.75 7.65
CA PRO A 329 5.86 23.46 8.53
C PRO A 329 6.40 24.74 9.19
N ARG A 330 6.83 24.63 10.44
CA ARG A 330 7.38 25.72 11.26
C ARG A 330 8.80 26.10 10.82
N ASP A 331 9.67 25.11 10.70
CA ASP A 331 11.12 25.32 10.56
C ASP A 331 11.71 24.78 9.24
N ARG A 332 10.87 24.27 8.33
CA ARG A 332 11.32 23.63 7.08
C ARG A 332 11.76 24.67 6.03
N ASN A 333 13.07 24.82 5.85
CA ASN A 333 13.64 25.65 4.78
C ASN A 333 13.94 24.84 3.51
N ARG A 334 12.93 24.65 2.64
CA ARG A 334 13.06 23.91 1.38
C ARG A 334 12.75 24.80 0.17
N GLN A 335 13.65 24.80 -0.82
CA GLN A 335 13.38 25.44 -2.11
C GLN A 335 12.43 24.57 -2.95
N ILE A 336 11.21 25.05 -3.17
CA ILE A 336 10.19 24.36 -3.99
C ILE A 336 10.24 24.90 -5.43
N SER A 337 10.42 24.00 -6.40
CA SER A 337 10.44 24.34 -7.82
C SER A 337 9.09 24.84 -8.32
N ALA A 338 9.07 25.59 -9.43
CA ALA A 338 7.83 26.06 -10.04
C ALA A 338 6.88 24.90 -10.42
N ALA A 339 7.43 23.77 -10.87
CA ALA A 339 6.65 22.58 -11.20
C ALA A 339 5.95 21.98 -9.97
N LEU A 340 6.65 21.89 -8.82
CA LEU A 340 6.06 21.39 -7.58
C LEU A 340 5.01 22.34 -7.00
N LYS A 341 5.20 23.66 -7.15
CA LYS A 341 4.17 24.65 -6.80
C LYS A 341 2.91 24.48 -7.65
N ALA A 342 3.07 24.31 -8.97
CA ALA A 342 1.95 24.05 -9.87
C ALA A 342 1.23 22.73 -9.53
N TYR A 343 1.98 21.66 -9.22
CA TYR A 343 1.42 20.40 -8.73
C TYR A 343 0.60 20.62 -7.45
N ALA A 344 1.18 21.22 -6.40
CA ALA A 344 0.50 21.45 -5.12
C ALA A 344 -0.80 22.26 -5.26
N SER A 345 -0.83 23.23 -6.20
CA SER A 345 -2.03 24.06 -6.43
C SER A 345 -3.20 23.32 -7.08
N THR A 346 -2.93 22.19 -7.77
CA THR A 346 -3.94 21.49 -8.58
C THR A 346 -4.15 20.04 -8.17
N VAL A 347 -3.34 19.47 -7.26
CA VAL A 347 -3.45 18.07 -6.88
C VAL A 347 -4.64 17.80 -5.95
N SER A 348 -5.30 16.65 -6.15
CA SER A 348 -6.29 16.10 -5.23
C SER A 348 -5.65 15.43 -4.02
N SER A 349 -6.46 15.10 -3.02
CA SER A 349 -6.03 14.27 -1.89
C SER A 349 -5.65 12.84 -2.32
N ALA A 350 -4.90 12.13 -1.46
CA ALA A 350 -4.38 10.79 -1.73
C ALA A 350 -5.51 9.74 -1.80
N ASP A 351 -6.56 9.86 -1.00
CA ASP A 351 -7.80 9.05 -1.08
C ASP A 351 -8.52 9.16 -2.45
N LYS A 352 -8.15 10.17 -3.26
CA LYS A 352 -8.67 10.42 -4.62
C LYS A 352 -7.65 10.12 -5.71
N GLY A 353 -6.55 9.45 -5.38
CA GLY A 353 -5.49 9.08 -6.32
C GLY A 353 -4.44 10.17 -6.59
N ALA A 354 -4.43 11.27 -5.82
CA ALA A 354 -3.53 12.42 -6.03
C ALA A 354 -3.48 12.89 -7.50
N VAL A 355 -4.63 12.89 -8.16
CA VAL A 355 -4.77 13.32 -9.56
C VAL A 355 -4.71 14.84 -9.66
N ARG A 356 -4.42 15.34 -10.86
CA ARG A 356 -4.58 16.76 -11.16
C ARG A 356 -6.07 17.09 -11.29
N ILE A 357 -6.53 18.04 -10.49
CA ILE A 357 -7.82 18.72 -10.62
C ILE A 357 -7.64 19.79 -11.71
N VAL A 358 -8.43 19.67 -12.78
CA VAL A 358 -8.45 20.60 -13.92
C VAL A 358 -9.66 21.50 -13.82
#